data_AF-A0A8H3CXV2-F1
#
_entry.id   AF-A0A8H3CXV2-F1
#
_cell.length_a   1.000
_cell.length_b   1.000
_cell.length_c   1.000
_cell.angle_alpha   90.00
_cell.angle_beta   90.00
_cell.angle_gamma   90.00
#
_symmetry.space_group_name_H-M   'P 1'
#
loop_
_entity.id
_entity.type
_entity.pdbx_description
1 polymer ?
#
loop_
_entity_poly.entity_id
_entity_poly.type
_entity_poly.pdbx_seq_one_letter_code
_entity_poly.pdbx_strand_id
1 'polypeptide(L)'
;MAQDQRNLRKISEAAQSLSLNLIYPLRPGKKLLVLDFDRTLVDTKPLKSGVLPAEECIRPGLHDFLELVYGHYDICIWSQTKRAWLEAKLVELRMVGDERRNYKISFVLDHIPMFKVRSVRGGESYSHSVKALRIIWEYFPRFGPQNTAHVDDLPRNFALNPEEGIRISAFKLDGTIELRNDCELEKLGRYLVWLASHTDFKEVDHKIWKKIARALAEPGPSD
;
A
#
# COMPACT_ATOMS: atom_id res chain seq x y z
N MET A 1 5.19 4.61 -20.95
CA MET A 1 5.17 3.31 -20.23
C MET A 1 3.76 2.88 -19.84
N ALA A 2 2.95 3.72 -19.17
CA ALA A 2 1.56 3.37 -18.82
C ALA A 2 0.59 3.26 -20.02
N GLN A 3 0.79 4.07 -21.07
CA GLN A 3 -0.03 4.09 -22.29
C GLN A 3 0.46 3.15 -23.40
N ASP A 4 1.46 2.31 -23.11
CA ASP A 4 1.92 1.28 -24.05
C ASP A 4 0.79 0.26 -24.28
N GLN A 5 0.38 0.06 -25.53
CA GLN A 5 -0.69 -0.89 -25.90
C GLN A 5 -0.47 -2.28 -25.32
N ARG A 6 0.78 -2.73 -25.20
CA ARG A 6 1.11 -4.03 -24.59
C ARG A 6 0.76 -4.06 -23.11
N ASN A 7 1.02 -2.97 -22.38
CA ASN A 7 0.71 -2.89 -20.95
C ASN A 7 -0.80 -2.75 -20.74
N LEU A 8 -1.50 -1.99 -21.58
CA LEU A 8 -2.96 -1.89 -21.54
C LEU A 8 -3.64 -3.25 -21.75
N ARG A 9 -3.17 -4.05 -22.71
CA ARG A 9 -3.65 -5.40 -22.92
C ARG A 9 -3.45 -6.29 -21.69
N LYS A 10 -2.25 -6.28 -21.10
CA LYS A 10 -1.95 -7.05 -19.88
C LYS A 10 -2.80 -6.64 -18.68
N ILE A 11 -3.07 -5.34 -18.54
CA ILE A 11 -3.97 -4.82 -17.50
C ILE A 11 -5.37 -5.40 -17.70
N SER A 12 -5.91 -5.33 -18.92
CA SER A 12 -7.25 -5.84 -19.19
C SER A 12 -7.36 -7.35 -19.00
N GLU A 13 -6.36 -8.12 -19.46
CA GLU A 13 -6.28 -9.57 -19.23
C GLU A 13 -6.22 -9.89 -17.72
N ALA A 14 -5.43 -9.15 -16.95
CA ALA A 14 -5.34 -9.32 -15.50
C ALA A 14 -6.63 -8.92 -14.77
N ALA A 15 -7.32 -7.87 -15.21
CA ALA A 15 -8.61 -7.44 -14.63
C ALA A 15 -9.73 -8.45 -14.93
N GLN A 16 -9.80 -8.98 -16.15
CA GLN A 16 -10.80 -9.97 -16.54
C GLN A 16 -10.61 -11.33 -15.85
N SER A 17 -9.36 -11.71 -15.58
CA SER A 17 -9.03 -12.95 -14.86
C SER A 17 -9.05 -12.80 -13.34
N LEU A 18 -9.29 -11.59 -12.83
CA LEU A 18 -9.24 -11.31 -11.41
C LEU A 18 -10.42 -11.96 -10.68
N SER A 19 -10.11 -12.88 -9.78
CA SER A 19 -11.08 -13.49 -8.85
C SER A 19 -10.86 -12.99 -7.44
N LEU A 20 -11.64 -11.98 -7.05
CA LEU A 20 -11.55 -11.33 -5.74
C LEU A 20 -12.63 -11.87 -4.79
N ASN A 21 -12.22 -12.12 -3.56
CA ASN A 21 -13.13 -12.32 -2.44
C ASN A 21 -13.02 -11.09 -1.54
N LEU A 22 -14.13 -10.36 -1.38
CA LEU A 22 -14.19 -9.25 -0.43
C LEU A 22 -14.26 -9.84 0.99
N ILE A 23 -13.21 -9.60 1.77
CA ILE A 23 -13.17 -9.91 3.20
C ILE A 23 -14.15 -9.00 3.94
N TYR A 24 -14.20 -7.72 3.54
CA TYR A 24 -15.15 -6.74 4.04
C TYR A 24 -15.68 -5.87 2.89
N PRO A 25 -16.99 -5.53 2.86
CA PRO A 25 -17.57 -4.75 1.77
C PRO A 25 -16.94 -3.36 1.64
N LEU A 26 -16.89 -2.86 0.41
CA LEU A 26 -16.47 -1.50 0.11
C LEU A 26 -17.51 -0.48 0.58
N ARG A 27 -17.11 0.54 1.33
CA ARG A 27 -18.01 1.47 2.00
C ARG A 27 -18.29 2.71 1.14
N PRO A 28 -19.55 3.17 0.99
CA PRO A 28 -19.87 4.37 0.21
C PRO A 28 -19.03 5.59 0.63
N GLY A 29 -18.57 6.37 -0.37
CA GLY A 29 -17.81 7.60 -0.14
C GLY A 29 -16.36 7.44 0.33
N LYS A 30 -15.91 6.23 0.69
CA LYS A 30 -14.50 5.99 1.06
C LYS A 30 -13.58 5.98 -0.15
N LYS A 31 -12.35 6.46 0.06
CA LYS A 31 -11.23 6.41 -0.89
C LYS A 31 -10.61 5.00 -0.88
N LEU A 32 -9.69 4.69 -1.79
CA LEU A 32 -8.97 3.42 -1.79
C LEU A 32 -7.51 3.61 -1.34
N LEU A 33 -7.06 2.78 -0.40
CA LEU A 33 -5.67 2.70 0.00
C LEU A 33 -5.12 1.30 -0.32
N VAL A 34 -4.15 1.25 -1.23
CA VAL A 34 -3.42 0.03 -1.57
C VAL A 34 -2.09 0.04 -0.82
N LEU A 35 -1.91 -0.94 0.05
CA LEU A 35 -0.70 -1.10 0.85
C LEU A 35 0.09 -2.32 0.39
N ASP A 36 1.37 -2.12 0.13
CA ASP A 36 2.31 -3.22 0.13
C ASP A 36 2.47 -3.86 1.52
N PHE A 37 2.99 -5.08 1.56
CA PHE A 37 3.13 -5.86 2.79
C PHE A 37 4.59 -5.92 3.28
N ASP A 38 5.49 -6.48 2.46
CA ASP A 38 6.87 -6.76 2.87
C ASP A 38 7.72 -5.50 2.85
N ARG A 39 8.37 -5.18 3.97
CA ARG A 39 9.12 -3.93 4.20
C ARG A 39 8.29 -2.66 4.15
N THR A 40 6.98 -2.76 3.96
CA THR A 40 6.05 -1.63 4.13
C THR A 40 5.39 -1.70 5.50
N LEU A 41 4.70 -2.79 5.81
CA LEU A 41 3.97 -3.00 7.06
C LEU A 41 4.69 -3.96 8.01
N VAL A 42 5.50 -4.87 7.48
CA VAL A 42 6.10 -5.99 8.22
C VAL A 42 7.46 -6.33 7.60
N ASP A 43 8.46 -6.68 8.40
CA ASP A 43 9.65 -7.34 7.84
C ASP A 43 9.36 -8.84 7.69
N THR A 44 9.13 -9.28 6.45
CA THR A 44 8.75 -10.69 6.24
C THR A 44 9.93 -11.65 6.36
N LYS A 45 11.17 -11.17 6.40
CA LYS A 45 12.35 -12.05 6.52
C LYS A 45 12.32 -12.83 7.85
N PRO A 46 12.27 -12.18 9.03
CA PRO A 46 12.15 -12.89 10.30
C PRO A 46 10.82 -13.63 10.44
N LEU A 47 9.72 -13.08 9.88
CA LEU A 47 8.41 -13.73 9.90
C LEU A 47 8.40 -15.07 9.13
N LYS A 48 9.12 -15.15 8.01
CA LYS A 48 9.25 -16.37 7.20
C LYS A 48 10.19 -17.38 7.85
N SER A 49 11.27 -16.92 8.48
CA SER A 49 12.21 -17.83 9.17
C SER A 49 11.70 -18.28 10.55
N GLY A 50 10.68 -17.63 11.11
CA GLY A 50 10.17 -17.91 12.45
C GLY A 50 11.17 -17.58 13.56
N VAL A 51 12.14 -16.70 13.27
CA VAL A 51 13.19 -16.33 14.22
C VAL A 51 12.68 -15.33 15.27
N LEU A 52 11.59 -14.63 14.96
CA LEU A 52 10.88 -13.74 15.86
C LEU A 52 9.38 -14.08 15.86
N PRO A 53 8.67 -13.80 16.97
CA PRO A 53 7.22 -13.78 17.00
C PRO A 53 6.63 -12.84 15.93
N ALA A 54 5.41 -13.13 15.49
CA ALA A 54 4.75 -12.37 14.44
C ALA A 54 4.51 -10.91 14.84
N GLU A 55 4.10 -10.66 16.10
CA GLU A 55 3.94 -9.30 16.64
C GLU A 55 5.23 -8.49 16.67
N GLU A 56 6.40 -9.13 16.76
CA GLU A 56 7.69 -8.44 16.73
C GLU A 56 8.14 -8.14 15.30
N CYS A 57 7.49 -8.74 14.29
CA CYS A 57 7.79 -8.51 12.88
C CYS A 57 7.08 -7.29 12.29
N ILE A 58 6.06 -6.74 12.98
CA ILE A 58 5.28 -5.60 12.47
C ILE A 58 6.05 -4.29 12.59
N ARG A 59 5.80 -3.39 11.65
CA ARG A 59 6.30 -2.03 11.74
C ARG A 59 5.63 -1.30 12.90
N PRO A 60 6.39 -0.53 13.72
CA PRO A 60 5.82 0.21 14.84
C PRO A 60 4.61 1.06 14.43
N GLY A 61 3.54 0.99 15.24
CA GLY A 61 2.30 1.72 15.00
C GLY A 61 1.36 1.12 13.94
N LEU A 62 1.59 -0.12 13.47
CA LEU A 62 0.80 -0.76 12.40
C LEU A 62 -0.72 -0.67 12.64
N HIS A 63 -1.19 -1.10 13.81
CA HIS A 63 -2.63 -1.15 14.07
C HIS A 63 -3.25 0.25 14.22
N ASP A 64 -2.57 1.15 14.92
CA ASP A 64 -3.00 2.55 15.09
C ASP A 64 -3.08 3.26 13.73
N PHE A 65 -2.10 3.00 12.86
CA PHE A 65 -2.10 3.48 11.49
C PHE A 65 -3.31 2.98 10.69
N LEU A 66 -3.59 1.67 10.73
CA LEU A 66 -4.71 1.08 10.02
C LEU A 66 -6.07 1.61 10.53
N GLU A 67 -6.21 1.77 11.84
CA GLU A 67 -7.40 2.38 12.45
C GLU A 67 -7.60 3.82 11.99
N LEU A 68 -6.53 4.63 12.03
CA LEU A 68 -6.56 6.02 11.59
C LEU A 68 -7.00 6.15 10.12
N VAL A 69 -6.39 5.39 9.20
CA VAL A 69 -6.71 5.50 7.77
C VAL A 69 -8.05 4.84 7.42
N TYR A 70 -8.51 3.84 8.18
CA TYR A 70 -9.79 3.20 7.93
C TYR A 70 -10.98 4.15 8.05
N GLY A 71 -10.85 5.23 8.84
CA GLY A 71 -11.81 6.33 8.87
C GLY A 71 -12.07 6.96 7.50
N HIS A 72 -11.16 6.83 6.54
CA HIS A 72 -11.19 7.51 5.25
C HIS A 72 -11.08 6.57 4.04
N TYR A 73 -10.45 5.41 4.21
CA TYR A 73 -10.08 4.51 3.12
C TYR A 73 -10.63 3.09 3.31
N ASP A 74 -11.16 2.51 2.24
CA ASP A 74 -11.19 1.05 2.10
C ASP A 74 -9.78 0.55 1.81
N ILE A 75 -9.36 -0.52 2.50
CA ILE A 75 -7.96 -0.94 2.55
C ILE A 75 -7.77 -2.23 1.73
N CYS A 76 -6.83 -2.20 0.81
CA CYS A 76 -6.34 -3.35 0.05
C CYS A 76 -4.90 -3.65 0.45
N ILE A 77 -4.60 -4.90 0.81
CA ILE A 77 -3.20 -5.35 0.95
C ILE A 77 -2.79 -6.05 -0.35
N TRP A 78 -1.76 -5.54 -1.03
CA TRP A 78 -1.22 -6.15 -2.26
C TRP A 78 0.22 -6.61 -2.07
N SER A 79 0.45 -7.93 -2.00
CA SER A 79 1.77 -8.53 -1.77
C SER A 79 2.26 -9.33 -2.98
N GLN A 80 3.56 -9.26 -3.27
CA GLN A 80 4.20 -10.14 -4.27
C GLN A 80 4.51 -11.55 -3.69
N THR A 81 3.51 -12.17 -3.08
CA THR A 81 3.59 -13.51 -2.48
C THR A 81 2.42 -14.38 -2.92
N LYS A 82 2.36 -15.64 -2.49
CA LYS A 82 1.19 -16.51 -2.74
C LYS A 82 0.05 -16.13 -1.81
N ARG A 83 -1.19 -16.06 -2.32
CA ARG A 83 -2.39 -15.73 -1.55
C ARG A 83 -2.54 -16.49 -0.23
N ALA A 84 -2.39 -17.82 -0.25
CA ALA A 84 -2.51 -18.64 0.96
C ALA A 84 -1.51 -18.25 2.06
N TRP A 85 -0.29 -17.85 1.67
CA TRP A 85 0.71 -17.36 2.63
C TRP A 85 0.34 -15.98 3.16
N LEU A 86 -0.10 -15.07 2.28
CA LEU A 86 -0.54 -13.74 2.66
C LEU A 86 -1.71 -13.78 3.64
N GLU A 87 -2.77 -14.52 3.32
CA GLU A 87 -3.96 -14.66 4.16
C GLU A 87 -3.62 -15.25 5.53
N ALA A 88 -2.80 -16.31 5.58
CA ALA A 88 -2.33 -16.89 6.84
C ALA A 88 -1.59 -15.86 7.71
N LYS A 89 -0.70 -15.05 7.11
CA LYS A 89 0.03 -14.02 7.86
C LYS A 89 -0.83 -12.84 8.28
N LEU A 90 -1.81 -12.44 7.49
CA LEU A 90 -2.75 -11.40 7.93
C LEU A 90 -3.59 -11.84 9.13
N VAL A 91 -3.94 -13.12 9.23
CA VAL A 91 -4.61 -13.68 10.41
C VAL A 91 -3.66 -13.74 11.60
N GLU A 92 -2.44 -14.26 11.41
CA GLU A 92 -1.41 -14.37 12.46
C GLU A 92 -1.07 -13.01 13.07
N LEU A 93 -0.99 -11.97 12.23
CA LEU A 93 -0.72 -10.58 12.65
C LEU A 93 -1.98 -9.84 13.13
N ARG A 94 -3.14 -10.53 13.24
CA ARG A 94 -4.43 -9.95 13.65
C ARG A 94 -4.84 -8.73 12.82
N MET A 95 -4.47 -8.72 11.54
CA MET A 95 -4.96 -7.75 10.55
C MET A 95 -6.32 -8.16 9.98
N VAL A 96 -6.63 -9.45 10.01
CA VAL A 96 -7.90 -10.05 9.60
C VAL A 96 -8.33 -11.06 10.66
N GLY A 97 -9.64 -11.20 10.89
CA GLY A 97 -10.22 -12.21 11.79
C GLY A 97 -10.29 -11.83 13.27
N ASP A 98 -9.79 -10.66 13.67
CA ASP A 98 -9.92 -10.12 15.03
C ASP A 98 -11.02 -9.04 15.07
N GLU A 99 -12.19 -9.39 15.60
CA GLU A 99 -13.33 -8.47 15.67
C GLU A 99 -13.13 -7.28 16.63
N ARG A 100 -12.09 -7.32 17.46
CA ARG A 100 -11.76 -6.20 18.37
C ARG A 100 -11.05 -5.06 17.65
N ARG A 101 -10.64 -5.26 16.38
CA ARG A 101 -10.03 -4.22 15.56
C ARG A 101 -11.08 -3.26 15.03
N ASN A 102 -10.81 -1.96 15.19
CA ASN A 102 -11.62 -0.85 14.68
C ASN A 102 -11.36 -0.53 13.20
N TYR A 103 -10.65 -1.41 12.49
CA TYR A 103 -10.47 -1.34 11.04
C TYR A 103 -10.79 -2.69 10.40
N LYS A 104 -11.11 -2.65 9.11
CA LYS A 104 -11.32 -3.86 8.29
C LYS A 104 -10.51 -3.76 6.99
N ILE A 105 -9.85 -4.86 6.63
CA ILE A 105 -9.24 -5.03 5.31
C ILE A 105 -10.33 -5.46 4.34
N SER A 106 -10.55 -4.72 3.25
CA SER A 106 -11.63 -5.00 2.32
C SER A 106 -11.30 -6.20 1.42
N PHE A 107 -10.08 -6.24 0.88
CA PHE A 107 -9.62 -7.34 0.04
C PHE A 107 -8.09 -7.41 0.00
N VAL A 108 -7.59 -8.51 -0.55
CA VAL A 108 -6.16 -8.75 -0.73
C VAL A 108 -5.85 -9.12 -2.17
N LEU A 109 -4.69 -8.71 -2.64
CA LEU A 109 -4.13 -9.11 -3.92
C LEU A 109 -2.76 -9.74 -3.68
N ASP A 110 -2.49 -10.81 -4.42
CA ASP A 110 -1.24 -11.52 -4.35
C ASP A 110 -0.41 -11.24 -5.63
N HIS A 111 0.60 -12.08 -5.91
CA HIS A 111 1.43 -11.91 -7.11
C HIS A 111 0.71 -12.19 -8.44
N ILE A 112 -0.44 -12.87 -8.46
CA ILE A 112 -1.10 -13.33 -9.70
C ILE A 112 -1.46 -12.18 -10.66
N PRO A 113 -2.12 -11.08 -10.23
CA PRO A 113 -2.43 -9.95 -11.11
C PRO A 113 -1.21 -9.12 -11.52
N MET A 114 -0.03 -9.39 -10.95
CA MET A 114 1.20 -8.69 -11.31
C MET A 114 1.78 -9.23 -12.62
N PHE A 115 2.31 -8.34 -13.46
CA PHE A 115 2.95 -8.72 -14.72
C PHE A 115 4.25 -7.96 -14.94
N LYS A 116 5.13 -8.52 -15.78
CA LYS A 116 6.43 -7.90 -16.10
C LYS A 116 6.28 -6.77 -17.11
N VAL A 117 6.92 -5.63 -16.82
CA VAL A 117 7.15 -4.51 -17.74
C VAL A 117 8.65 -4.35 -18.01
N ARG A 118 9.00 -3.63 -19.07
CA ARG A 118 10.39 -3.20 -19.32
C ARG A 118 10.53 -1.73 -18.97
N SER A 119 11.61 -1.39 -18.28
CA SER A 119 12.00 -0.01 -18.03
C SER A 119 13.48 0.18 -18.31
N VAL A 120 13.88 1.43 -18.54
CA VAL A 120 15.28 1.81 -18.78
C VAL A 120 15.79 2.59 -17.57
N ARG A 121 16.95 2.22 -17.05
CA ARG A 121 17.65 2.97 -15.99
C ARG A 121 19.13 3.01 -16.33
N GLY A 122 19.70 4.21 -16.44
CA GLY A 122 21.12 4.38 -16.79
C GLY A 122 21.48 3.81 -18.17
N GLY A 123 20.53 3.79 -19.12
CA GLY A 123 20.72 3.21 -20.46
C GLY A 123 20.47 1.70 -20.54
N GLU A 124 20.42 0.99 -19.41
CA GLU A 124 20.17 -0.45 -19.40
C GLU A 124 18.68 -0.76 -19.26
N SER A 125 18.21 -1.70 -20.07
CA SER A 125 16.84 -2.23 -20.00
C SER A 125 16.75 -3.33 -18.96
N TYR A 126 15.80 -3.21 -18.03
CA TYR A 126 15.52 -4.24 -17.03
C TYR A 126 14.03 -4.56 -16.99
N SER A 127 13.73 -5.82 -16.63
CA SER A 127 12.37 -6.34 -16.53
C SER A 127 11.98 -6.51 -15.07
N HIS A 128 10.80 -6.04 -14.69
CA HIS A 128 10.30 -6.16 -13.32
C HIS A 128 8.77 -6.26 -13.31
N SER A 129 8.22 -6.87 -12.26
CA SER A 129 6.78 -6.96 -12.06
C SER A 129 6.23 -5.66 -11.48
N VAL A 130 4.97 -5.34 -11.81
CA VAL A 130 4.25 -4.15 -11.34
C VAL A 130 2.92 -4.52 -10.68
N LYS A 131 2.45 -3.65 -9.79
CA LYS A 131 1.11 -3.64 -9.19
C LYS A 131 0.29 -2.54 -9.87
N ALA A 132 -0.28 -2.86 -11.02
CA ALA A 132 -0.99 -1.88 -11.83
C ALA A 132 -2.37 -1.56 -11.24
N LEU A 133 -2.54 -0.38 -10.64
CA LEU A 133 -3.81 0.03 -9.99
C LEU A 133 -5.01 0.00 -10.93
N ARG A 134 -4.79 0.20 -12.24
CA ARG A 134 -5.85 0.12 -13.24
C ARG A 134 -6.56 -1.24 -13.28
N ILE A 135 -5.90 -2.32 -12.86
CA ILE A 135 -6.56 -3.62 -12.67
C ILE A 135 -7.69 -3.50 -11.65
N ILE A 136 -7.45 -2.82 -10.53
CA ILE A 136 -8.44 -2.57 -9.49
C ILE A 136 -9.53 -1.63 -10.01
N TRP A 137 -9.17 -0.58 -10.74
CA TRP A 137 -10.14 0.40 -11.25
C TRP A 137 -11.08 -0.18 -12.32
N GLU A 138 -10.60 -1.11 -13.15
CA GLU A 138 -11.45 -1.85 -14.10
C GLU A 138 -12.40 -2.81 -13.38
N TYR A 139 -11.98 -3.40 -12.26
CA TYR A 139 -12.81 -4.30 -11.45
C TYR A 139 -13.79 -3.55 -10.52
N PHE A 140 -13.38 -2.40 -9.98
CA PHE A 140 -14.17 -1.53 -9.10
C PHE A 140 -14.23 -0.10 -9.67
N PRO A 141 -15.16 0.22 -10.59
CA PRO A 141 -15.21 1.50 -11.30
C PRO A 141 -15.42 2.75 -10.43
N ARG A 142 -15.77 2.56 -9.15
CA ARG A 142 -15.87 3.64 -8.16
C ARG A 142 -14.50 4.19 -7.72
N PHE A 143 -13.41 3.50 -8.04
CA PHE A 143 -12.05 3.92 -7.77
C PHE A 143 -11.33 4.33 -9.06
N GLY A 144 -10.38 5.24 -8.90
CA GLY A 144 -9.56 5.77 -9.98
C GLY A 144 -8.38 6.59 -9.41
N PRO A 145 -7.61 7.25 -10.29
CA PRO A 145 -6.46 8.07 -9.87
C PRO A 145 -6.86 9.20 -8.90
N GLN A 146 -8.08 9.73 -9.01
CA GLN A 146 -8.58 10.82 -8.17
C GLN A 146 -8.84 10.45 -6.70
N ASN A 147 -8.89 9.16 -6.37
CA ASN A 147 -9.27 8.69 -5.03
C ASN A 147 -8.52 7.43 -4.57
N THR A 148 -7.41 7.08 -5.21
CA THR A 148 -6.59 5.91 -4.87
C THR A 148 -5.19 6.34 -4.50
N ALA A 149 -4.70 5.90 -3.34
CA ALA A 149 -3.29 6.03 -2.94
C ALA A 149 -2.64 4.65 -2.87
N HIS A 150 -1.38 4.52 -3.31
CA HIS A 150 -0.63 3.28 -3.31
C HIS A 150 0.70 3.44 -2.60
N VAL A 151 0.84 2.80 -1.44
CA VAL A 151 2.04 2.86 -0.60
C VAL A 151 2.86 1.60 -0.82
N ASP A 152 4.13 1.78 -1.20
CA ASP A 152 5.07 0.68 -1.42
C ASP A 152 6.51 1.20 -1.22
N ASP A 153 7.42 0.38 -0.68
CA ASP A 153 8.82 0.78 -0.49
C ASP A 153 9.61 0.80 -1.82
N LEU A 154 9.10 0.11 -2.84
CA LEU A 154 9.73 -0.11 -4.13
C LEU A 154 9.02 0.67 -5.24
N PRO A 155 9.60 1.79 -5.74
CA PRO A 155 8.97 2.59 -6.79
C PRO A 155 8.63 1.86 -8.08
N ARG A 156 9.36 0.78 -8.37
CA ARG A 156 9.10 -0.07 -9.55
C ARG A 156 7.71 -0.73 -9.50
N ASN A 157 7.16 -1.00 -8.30
CA ASN A 157 5.87 -1.66 -8.17
C ASN A 157 4.73 -0.77 -8.68
N PHE A 158 4.87 0.55 -8.57
CA PHE A 158 3.93 1.54 -9.11
C PHE A 158 4.43 2.22 -10.39
N ALA A 159 5.31 1.59 -11.17
CA ALA A 159 5.85 2.16 -12.42
C ALA A 159 4.79 2.49 -13.50
N LEU A 160 3.59 1.89 -13.43
CA LEU A 160 2.46 2.18 -14.32
C LEU A 160 1.44 3.17 -13.73
N ASN A 161 1.62 3.58 -12.47
CA ASN A 161 0.77 4.51 -11.72
C ASN A 161 1.65 5.36 -10.78
N PRO A 162 2.64 6.09 -11.33
CA PRO A 162 3.65 6.79 -10.52
C PRO A 162 3.08 7.97 -9.74
N GLU A 163 2.02 8.60 -10.24
CA GLU A 163 1.39 9.76 -9.59
C GLU A 163 0.53 9.35 -8.40
N GLU A 164 0.06 8.10 -8.34
CA GLU A 164 -0.66 7.53 -7.19
C GLU A 164 0.29 6.85 -6.18
N GLY A 165 1.58 6.76 -6.51
CA GLY A 165 2.60 6.05 -5.75
C GLY A 165 3.23 6.89 -4.64
N ILE A 166 3.08 6.44 -3.40
CA ILE A 166 3.72 7.00 -2.21
C ILE A 166 4.87 6.07 -1.81
N ARG A 167 6.10 6.50 -2.07
CA ARG A 167 7.29 5.75 -1.64
C ARG A 167 7.51 5.89 -0.14
N ILE A 168 7.35 4.80 0.61
CA ILE A 168 7.72 4.72 2.02
C ILE A 168 9.16 4.23 2.21
N SER A 169 9.81 4.55 3.33
CA SER A 169 11.08 3.91 3.67
C SER A 169 10.86 2.42 3.97
N ALA A 170 11.73 1.57 3.42
CA ALA A 170 11.72 0.14 3.70
C ALA A 170 11.96 -0.14 5.19
N PHE A 171 11.11 -0.95 5.79
CA PHE A 171 11.21 -1.44 7.15
C PHE A 171 12.01 -2.75 7.20
N LYS A 172 13.03 -2.80 8.06
CA LYS A 172 13.91 -3.96 8.24
C LYS A 172 14.29 -4.10 9.71
N LEU A 173 14.16 -5.30 10.25
CA LEU A 173 14.57 -5.63 11.60
C LEU A 173 16.05 -6.02 11.63
N ASP A 174 16.91 -5.02 11.75
CA ASP A 174 18.37 -5.16 11.79
C ASP A 174 19.01 -4.77 13.15
N GLY A 175 18.18 -4.45 14.15
CA GLY A 175 18.63 -4.13 15.51
C GLY A 175 19.20 -2.72 15.69
N THR A 176 19.10 -1.86 14.68
CA THR A 176 19.61 -0.48 14.70
C THR A 176 18.83 0.45 15.63
N ILE A 177 19.43 1.59 16.01
CA ILE A 177 18.75 2.63 16.81
C ILE A 177 17.67 3.31 15.96
N GLU A 178 17.92 3.49 14.67
CA GLU A 178 16.98 4.05 13.70
C GLU A 178 15.67 3.27 13.67
N LEU A 179 15.74 1.94 13.76
CA LEU A 179 14.57 1.07 13.87
C LEU A 179 13.75 1.34 15.14
N ARG A 180 14.41 1.54 16.29
CA ARG A 180 13.72 1.83 17.56
C ARG A 180 12.95 3.15 17.53
N ASN A 181 13.30 4.03 16.61
CA ASN A 181 12.68 5.33 16.40
C ASN A 181 11.84 5.39 15.10
N ASP A 182 11.53 4.24 14.45
CA ASP A 182 10.67 4.23 13.26
C ASP A 182 9.26 4.73 13.63
N CYS A 183 8.90 5.85 13.02
CA CYS A 183 7.60 6.50 13.12
C CYS A 183 7.04 6.77 11.71
N GLU A 184 7.41 5.95 10.73
CA GLU A 184 7.03 6.17 9.33
C GLU A 184 5.53 5.94 9.11
N LEU A 185 4.92 4.94 9.76
CA LEU A 185 3.47 4.73 9.67
C LEU A 185 2.68 5.83 10.35
N GLU A 186 3.18 6.40 11.45
CA GLU A 186 2.56 7.55 12.11
C GLU A 186 2.55 8.77 11.17
N LYS A 187 3.70 9.10 10.56
CA LYS A 187 3.82 10.18 9.57
C LYS A 187 2.93 9.93 8.34
N LEU A 188 2.90 8.69 7.86
CA LEU A 188 2.08 8.30 6.71
C LEU A 188 0.59 8.41 7.04
N GLY A 189 0.17 8.01 8.24
CA GLY A 189 -1.20 8.15 8.72
C GLY A 189 -1.67 9.60 8.68
N ARG A 190 -0.87 10.52 9.25
CA ARG A 190 -1.13 11.98 9.18
C ARG A 190 -1.28 12.48 7.74
N TYR A 191 -0.36 12.06 6.87
CA TYR A 191 -0.40 12.42 5.46
C TYR A 191 -1.66 11.91 4.75
N LEU A 192 -2.04 10.65 4.97
CA LEU A 192 -3.21 10.05 4.32
C LEU A 192 -4.52 10.64 4.82
N VAL A 193 -4.64 10.99 6.10
CA VAL A 193 -5.82 11.73 6.61
C VAL A 193 -5.94 13.10 5.93
N TRP A 194 -4.83 13.83 5.80
CA TRP A 194 -4.81 15.10 5.07
C TRP A 194 -5.11 14.91 3.57
N LEU A 195 -4.55 13.88 2.93
CA LEU A 195 -4.83 13.57 1.53
C LEU A 195 -6.33 13.27 1.33
N ALA A 196 -6.96 12.57 2.27
CA ALA A 196 -8.38 12.25 2.21
C ALA A 196 -9.31 13.47 2.25
N SER A 197 -8.84 14.63 2.74
CA SER A 197 -9.62 15.88 2.66
C SER A 197 -9.66 16.49 1.27
N HIS A 198 -8.84 16.01 0.34
CA HIS A 198 -8.81 16.47 -1.04
C HIS A 198 -9.89 15.77 -1.89
N THR A 199 -10.51 16.53 -2.77
CA THR A 199 -11.51 16.02 -3.72
C THR A 199 -10.85 15.14 -4.77
N ASP A 200 -9.67 15.55 -5.27
CA ASP A 200 -8.90 14.87 -6.31
C ASP A 200 -7.43 14.70 -5.89
N PHE A 201 -6.98 13.46 -5.76
CA PHE A 201 -5.59 13.16 -5.35
C PHE A 201 -4.54 13.58 -6.38
N LYS A 202 -4.91 13.76 -7.66
CA LYS A 202 -3.96 14.18 -8.71
C LYS A 202 -3.41 15.60 -8.50
N GLU A 203 -4.01 16.38 -7.61
CA GLU A 203 -3.56 17.73 -7.27
C GLU A 203 -2.34 17.73 -6.33
N VAL A 204 -1.95 16.56 -5.80
CA VAL A 204 -0.93 16.43 -4.77
C VAL A 204 0.29 15.69 -5.31
N ASP A 205 1.48 16.30 -5.21
CA ASP A 205 2.74 15.58 -5.45
C ASP A 205 3.10 14.68 -4.26
N HIS A 206 2.89 13.37 -4.41
CA HIS A 206 3.23 12.38 -3.40
C HIS A 206 4.74 12.28 -3.11
N LYS A 207 5.64 12.80 -3.96
CA LYS A 207 7.10 12.77 -3.69
C LYS A 207 7.49 13.60 -2.47
N ILE A 208 6.69 14.61 -2.14
CA ILE A 208 6.94 15.50 -0.99
C ILE A 208 6.10 15.13 0.24
N TRP A 209 5.46 13.95 0.27
CA TRP A 209 4.57 13.54 1.34
C TRP A 209 5.18 13.66 2.74
N LYS A 210 6.48 13.35 2.90
CA LYS A 210 7.19 13.49 4.19
C LYS A 210 7.31 14.94 4.65
N LYS A 211 7.45 15.90 3.73
CA LYS A 211 7.47 17.33 4.05
C LYS A 211 6.10 17.77 4.55
N ILE A 212 5.04 17.36 3.85
CA ILE A 212 3.65 17.63 4.23
C ILE A 212 3.35 17.02 5.60
N ALA A 213 3.68 15.75 5.81
CA ALA A 213 3.48 15.06 7.09
C ALA A 213 4.16 15.79 8.26
N ARG A 214 5.38 16.30 8.07
CA ARG A 214 6.09 17.08 9.10
C ARG A 214 5.38 18.39 9.41
N ALA A 215 4.99 19.15 8.37
CA ALA A 215 4.28 20.41 8.54
C ALA A 215 2.95 20.22 9.29
N LEU A 216 2.26 19.09 9.10
CA LEU A 216 1.02 18.76 9.81
C LEU A 216 1.21 18.40 11.31
N ALA A 217 2.45 18.15 11.76
CA ALA A 217 2.74 17.89 13.17
C ALA A 217 3.17 19.14 13.95
N GLU A 218 3.48 20.24 13.27
CA GLU A 218 3.79 21.49 13.94
C GLU A 218 2.48 22.09 14.48
N PRO A 219 2.40 22.48 15.77
CA PRO A 219 1.26 23.23 16.26
C PRO A 219 1.15 24.50 15.40
N GLY A 220 -0.07 24.78 14.90
CA GLY A 220 -0.32 26.01 14.14
C GLY A 220 0.15 27.23 14.93
N PRO A 221 0.48 28.35 14.25
CA PRO A 221 0.81 29.57 14.97
C PRO A 221 -0.29 29.86 15.99
N SER A 222 0.12 30.05 17.24
CA SER A 222 -0.79 30.51 18.29
C SER A 222 -1.32 31.87 17.84
N ASP A 223 -2.60 31.95 17.50
CA ASP A 223 -3.30 33.23 17.28
C ASP A 223 -3.31 34.07 18.57
#